data_AF-A0A2N6DDK2-F1
#
_entry.id   AF-A0A2N6DDK2-F1
#
_cell.length_a   1.000
_cell.length_b   1.000
_cell.length_c   1.000
_cell.angle_alpha   90.00
_cell.angle_beta   90.00
_cell.angle_gamma   90.00
#
_symmetry.space_group_name_H-M   'P 1'
#
loop_
_entity.id
_entity.type
_entity.pdbx_description
1 polymer ?
#
loop_
_entity_poly.entity_id
_entity_poly.type
_entity_poly.pdbx_seq_one_letter_code
_entity_poly.pdbx_strand_id
1 'polypeptide(L)'
;MQLKKLTEEQLKNISSSINLQRAENYVGKFNSCSIDNSCIKGTIKGNHGDYTVSLNIDTDPIQFECDCEKGKDVFCKHAAALGLTYIYTPWVFASNQKMDRSALRTTDDIQFYIKTTTLKQLLDDLKTASVSISQLAELTGIAMKQISCLVKDDADGKNHALTDPLKMSCLFLLEKYS
;
A
#
# COMPACT_ATOMS: atom_id res chain seq x y z
N MET A 1 -2.82 14.99 -9.09
CA MET A 1 -2.21 14.24 -10.20
C MET A 1 -2.91 12.89 -10.24
N GLN A 2 -3.70 12.61 -11.29
CA GLN A 2 -4.37 11.30 -11.41
C GLN A 2 -3.29 10.28 -11.74
N LEU A 3 -3.01 9.34 -10.82
CA LEU A 3 -2.19 8.17 -11.13
C LEU A 3 -2.87 7.43 -12.29
N LYS A 4 -2.20 7.32 -13.43
CA LYS A 4 -2.72 6.55 -14.56
C LYS A 4 -2.94 5.11 -14.10
N LYS A 5 -4.14 4.59 -14.36
CA LYS A 5 -4.55 3.25 -13.92
C LYS A 5 -4.06 2.22 -14.93
N LEU A 6 -3.06 1.43 -14.51
CA LEU A 6 -2.80 0.10 -15.07
C LEU A 6 -4.02 -0.80 -14.79
N THR A 7 -4.46 -1.57 -15.77
CA THR A 7 -5.58 -2.51 -15.61
C THR A 7 -5.13 -3.97 -15.64
N GLU A 8 -5.95 -4.86 -15.07
CA GLU A 8 -5.70 -6.30 -15.17
C GLU A 8 -5.69 -6.80 -16.62
N GLU A 9 -6.50 -6.20 -17.49
CA GLU A 9 -6.60 -6.59 -18.89
C GLU A 9 -5.28 -6.33 -19.62
N GLN A 10 -4.65 -5.18 -19.36
CA GLN A 10 -3.31 -4.89 -19.90
C GLN A 10 -2.27 -5.93 -19.43
N LEU A 11 -2.35 -6.38 -18.17
CA LEU A 11 -1.48 -7.44 -17.66
C LEU A 11 -1.79 -8.81 -18.28
N LYS A 12 -3.06 -9.13 -18.54
CA LYS A 12 -3.49 -10.36 -19.23
C LYS A 12 -3.02 -10.41 -20.68
N ASN A 13 -2.93 -9.26 -21.34
CA ASN A 13 -2.51 -9.18 -22.73
C ASN A 13 -1.01 -9.40 -22.93
N ILE A 14 -0.18 -9.02 -21.95
CA ILE A 14 1.29 -9.17 -22.03
C ILE A 14 1.84 -10.41 -21.30
N SER A 15 1.09 -10.94 -20.33
CA SER A 15 1.53 -12.07 -19.51
C SER A 15 0.85 -13.38 -19.92
N SER A 16 1.58 -14.49 -19.80
CA SER A 16 0.96 -15.81 -19.90
C SER A 16 0.09 -16.10 -18.67
N SER A 17 -0.98 -16.88 -18.84
CA SER A 17 -1.87 -17.27 -17.73
C SER A 17 -1.13 -17.96 -16.58
N ILE A 18 -0.10 -18.75 -16.90
CA ILE A 18 0.74 -19.43 -15.89
C ILE A 18 1.56 -18.42 -15.08
N ASN A 19 2.11 -17.39 -15.73
CA ASN A 19 2.88 -16.36 -15.02
C ASN A 19 1.97 -15.49 -14.15
N LEU A 20 0.76 -15.15 -14.61
CA LEU A 20 -0.23 -14.44 -13.80
C LEU A 20 -0.64 -15.24 -12.56
N GLN A 21 -0.99 -16.52 -12.72
CA GLN A 21 -1.34 -17.36 -11.57
C GLN A 21 -0.18 -17.46 -10.57
N ARG A 22 1.05 -17.58 -11.05
CA ARG A 22 2.24 -17.64 -10.18
C ARG A 22 2.51 -16.30 -9.50
N ALA A 23 2.16 -15.19 -10.14
CA ALA A 23 2.37 -13.83 -9.63
C ALA A 23 1.53 -13.54 -8.38
N GLU A 24 0.35 -14.14 -8.25
CA GLU A 24 -0.53 -13.97 -7.08
C GLU A 24 0.19 -14.24 -5.74
N ASN A 25 1.11 -15.23 -5.72
CA ASN A 25 1.90 -15.57 -4.54
C ASN A 25 2.87 -14.46 -4.07
N TYR A 26 3.09 -13.44 -4.90
CA TYR A 26 4.05 -12.37 -4.70
C TYR A 26 3.39 -11.00 -4.52
N VAL A 27 2.07 -10.90 -4.72
CA VAL A 27 1.32 -9.65 -4.59
C VAL A 27 1.45 -9.08 -3.18
N GLY A 28 1.77 -7.79 -3.07
CA GLY A 28 1.94 -7.10 -1.79
C GLY A 28 3.22 -7.46 -1.03
N LYS A 29 4.10 -8.29 -1.58
CA LYS A 29 5.38 -8.68 -0.96
C LYS A 29 6.59 -7.89 -1.47
N PHE A 30 6.36 -6.91 -2.33
CA PHE A 30 7.40 -6.00 -2.78
C PHE A 30 7.80 -5.03 -1.68
N ASN A 31 9.09 -4.72 -1.62
CA ASN A 31 9.69 -3.68 -0.80
C ASN A 31 10.38 -2.65 -1.71
N SER A 32 10.85 -1.54 -1.12
CA SER A 32 11.54 -0.46 -1.84
C SER A 32 10.74 0.06 -3.04
N CYS A 33 9.40 0.04 -2.90
CA CYS A 33 8.48 0.40 -3.95
C CYS A 33 8.47 1.91 -4.19
N SER A 34 8.46 2.29 -5.46
CA SER A 34 8.36 3.69 -5.88
C SER A 34 7.61 3.81 -7.19
N ILE A 35 7.00 4.97 -7.41
CA ILE A 35 6.41 5.37 -8.68
C ILE A 35 7.08 6.68 -9.07
N ASP A 36 7.67 6.70 -10.27
CA ASP A 36 8.19 7.91 -10.90
C ASP A 36 7.49 8.10 -12.25
N ASN A 37 6.60 9.08 -12.32
CA ASN A 37 5.72 9.33 -13.47
C ASN A 37 4.90 8.08 -13.85
N SER A 38 5.28 7.40 -14.93
CA SER A 38 4.67 6.17 -15.43
C SER A 38 5.50 4.92 -15.15
N CYS A 39 6.62 5.05 -14.43
CA CYS A 39 7.50 3.94 -14.09
C CYS A 39 7.24 3.47 -12.67
N ILE A 40 6.73 2.26 -12.53
CA ILE A 40 6.53 1.57 -11.26
C ILE A 40 7.76 0.71 -11.01
N LYS A 41 8.37 0.82 -9.83
CA LYS A 41 9.53 0.01 -9.43
C LYS A 41 9.31 -0.63 -8.08
N GLY A 42 9.87 -1.81 -7.89
CA GLY A 42 9.90 -2.49 -6.59
C GLY A 42 10.90 -3.63 -6.58
N THR A 43 11.30 -4.02 -5.37
CA THR A 43 12.20 -5.13 -5.14
C THR A 43 11.45 -6.25 -4.43
N ILE A 44 11.67 -7.50 -4.84
CA ILE A 44 11.01 -8.66 -4.25
C ILE A 44 11.97 -9.80 -4.00
N LYS A 45 11.83 -10.45 -2.84
CA LYS A 45 12.61 -11.62 -2.50
C LYS A 45 12.14 -12.84 -3.29
N GLY A 46 13.03 -13.42 -4.08
CA GLY A 46 12.81 -14.66 -4.81
C GLY A 46 13.77 -15.77 -4.42
N ASN A 47 13.76 -16.86 -5.20
CA ASN A 47 14.49 -18.09 -4.87
C ASN A 47 16.02 -17.93 -4.89
N HIS A 48 16.55 -16.98 -5.68
CA HIS A 48 18.00 -16.79 -5.87
C HIS A 48 18.50 -15.43 -5.37
N GLY A 49 17.70 -14.76 -4.53
CA GLY A 49 18.01 -13.42 -4.03
C GLY A 49 16.86 -12.45 -4.27
N ASP A 50 17.16 -11.18 -4.05
CA ASP A 50 16.23 -10.08 -4.28
C ASP A 50 16.27 -9.69 -5.75
N TYR A 51 15.07 -9.52 -6.33
CA TYR A 51 14.88 -9.14 -7.72
C TYR A 51 14.30 -7.74 -7.81
N THR A 52 14.96 -6.87 -8.56
CA THR A 52 14.48 -5.55 -8.93
C THR A 52 13.63 -5.64 -10.19
N VAL A 53 12.44 -5.07 -10.09
CA VAL A 53 11.44 -5.10 -11.16
C VAL A 53 11.00 -3.68 -11.45
N SER A 54 10.89 -3.34 -12.74
CA SER A 54 10.34 -2.08 -13.21
C SER A 54 9.26 -2.33 -14.28
N LEU A 55 8.24 -1.48 -14.31
CA LEU A 55 7.20 -1.45 -15.33
C LEU A 55 7.00 -0.01 -15.80
N ASN A 56 7.02 0.24 -17.10
CA ASN A 56 6.57 1.50 -17.67
C ASN A 56 5.14 1.32 -18.21
N ILE A 57 4.17 1.89 -17.50
CA ILE A 57 2.74 1.69 -17.78
C ILE A 57 2.17 2.66 -18.82
N ASP A 58 3.00 3.55 -19.37
CA ASP A 58 2.62 4.48 -20.44
C ASP A 58 2.89 3.93 -21.85
N THR A 59 3.37 2.68 -21.96
CA THR A 59 3.62 2.02 -23.24
C THR A 59 2.63 0.89 -23.48
N ASP A 60 2.33 0.64 -24.75
CA ASP A 60 1.56 -0.51 -25.19
C ASP A 60 2.34 -1.27 -26.28
N PRO A 61 2.81 -2.51 -26.03
CA PRO A 61 2.70 -3.24 -24.77
C PRO A 61 3.53 -2.60 -23.63
N ILE A 62 3.19 -2.94 -22.38
CA ILE A 62 3.90 -2.48 -21.17
C ILE A 62 5.39 -2.86 -21.27
N GLN A 63 6.28 -1.89 -21.18
CA GLN A 63 7.70 -2.17 -21.08
C GLN A 63 8.02 -2.61 -19.65
N PHE A 64 8.89 -3.60 -19.52
CA PHE A 64 9.25 -4.18 -18.23
C PHE A 64 10.74 -4.49 -18.20
N GLU A 65 11.31 -4.43 -17.00
CA GLU A 65 12.63 -4.98 -16.72
C GLU A 65 12.53 -5.80 -15.44
N CYS A 66 13.16 -6.97 -15.45
CA CYS A 66 13.33 -7.76 -14.24
C CYS A 66 14.69 -8.45 -14.32
N ASP A 67 15.47 -8.33 -13.26
CA ASP A 67 16.79 -8.94 -13.11
C ASP A 67 16.76 -10.46 -12.84
N CYS A 68 15.57 -11.08 -12.79
CA CYS A 68 15.49 -12.54 -12.76
C CYS A 68 15.87 -13.15 -14.11
N GLU A 69 16.34 -14.40 -14.10
CA GLU A 69 16.86 -15.09 -15.29
C GLU A 69 15.89 -15.05 -16.50
N LYS A 70 14.59 -15.22 -16.24
CA LYS A 70 13.55 -15.19 -17.28
C LYS A 70 13.09 -13.78 -17.65
N GLY A 71 13.37 -12.79 -16.83
CA GLY A 71 12.92 -11.41 -16.98
C GLY A 71 13.57 -10.65 -18.14
N LYS A 72 14.58 -11.24 -18.79
CA LYS A 72 15.26 -10.67 -19.95
C LYS A 72 14.51 -10.90 -21.26
N ASP A 73 13.79 -12.03 -21.35
CA ASP A 73 13.19 -12.49 -22.61
C ASP A 73 11.66 -12.49 -22.58
N VAL A 74 11.06 -12.62 -21.39
CA VAL A 74 9.61 -12.77 -21.24
C VAL A 74 9.07 -11.98 -20.07
N PHE A 75 7.81 -11.55 -20.19
CA PHE A 75 7.06 -10.94 -19.09
C PHE A 75 6.88 -11.96 -17.97
N CYS A 76 7.77 -11.87 -16.97
CA CYS A 76 7.92 -12.88 -15.95
C CYS A 76 6.86 -12.72 -14.84
N LYS A 77 6.74 -13.73 -13.98
CA LYS A 77 5.82 -13.68 -12.83
C LYS A 77 6.10 -12.51 -11.87
N HIS A 78 7.34 -12.01 -11.77
CA HIS A 78 7.66 -10.86 -10.91
C HIS A 78 7.17 -9.55 -11.54
N ALA A 79 7.33 -9.38 -12.86
CA ALA A 79 6.76 -8.26 -13.60
C ALA A 79 5.23 -8.24 -13.47
N ALA A 80 4.58 -9.39 -13.66
CA ALA A 80 3.15 -9.54 -13.42
C ALA A 80 2.76 -9.22 -11.97
N ALA A 81 3.55 -9.69 -10.98
CA ALA A 81 3.26 -9.45 -9.57
C ALA A 81 3.41 -7.97 -9.19
N LEU A 82 4.37 -7.24 -9.77
CA LEU A 82 4.51 -5.80 -9.53
C LEU A 82 3.29 -5.05 -10.07
N GLY A 83 2.81 -5.42 -11.26
CA GLY A 83 1.60 -4.85 -11.85
C GLY A 83 0.36 -5.12 -10.99
N LEU A 84 0.14 -6.36 -10.57
CA LEU A 84 -0.97 -6.71 -9.67
C LEU A 84 -0.84 -6.02 -8.30
N THR A 85 0.37 -5.86 -7.79
CA THR A 85 0.66 -5.11 -6.55
C THR A 85 0.29 -3.64 -6.69
N TYR A 86 0.51 -3.03 -7.85
CA TYR A 86 0.08 -1.66 -8.12
C TYR A 86 -1.44 -1.52 -8.20
N ILE A 87 -2.12 -2.53 -8.76
CA ILE A 87 -3.60 -2.53 -8.87
C ILE A 87 -4.25 -2.75 -7.50
N TYR A 88 -3.86 -3.80 -6.77
CA TYR A 88 -4.55 -4.24 -5.56
C TYR A 88 -3.99 -3.67 -4.26
N THR A 89 -2.70 -3.32 -4.24
CA THR A 89 -2.02 -2.81 -3.06
C THR A 89 -1.24 -1.53 -3.34
N PRO A 90 -1.84 -0.49 -3.96
CA PRO A 90 -1.12 0.70 -4.43
C PRO A 90 -0.38 1.45 -3.32
N TRP A 91 -0.81 1.31 -2.06
CA TRP A 91 -0.18 1.94 -0.91
C TRP A 91 1.27 1.53 -0.69
N VAL A 92 1.72 0.36 -1.17
CA VAL A 92 3.14 -0.04 -1.00
C VAL A 92 4.08 0.92 -1.74
N PHE A 93 3.60 1.59 -2.80
CA PHE A 93 4.37 2.54 -3.58
C PHE A 93 4.34 3.97 -3.03
N ALA A 94 3.54 4.22 -1.99
CA ALA A 94 3.26 5.56 -1.48
C ALA A 94 4.37 6.13 -0.58
N SER A 95 5.60 5.60 -0.65
CA SER A 95 6.63 5.77 0.39
C SER A 95 6.96 7.23 0.73
N ASN A 96 6.56 8.23 -0.08
CA ASN A 96 6.68 9.65 0.26
C ASN A 96 5.44 10.53 -0.03
N GLN A 97 4.35 10.01 -0.59
CA GLN A 97 3.16 10.82 -0.85
C GLN A 97 2.14 10.67 0.28
N LYS A 98 2.11 11.66 1.17
CA LYS A 98 1.03 11.81 2.14
C LYS A 98 -0.22 12.33 1.43
N MET A 99 -1.26 11.51 1.38
CA MET A 99 -2.58 11.95 0.95
C MET A 99 -3.17 12.85 2.04
N ASP A 100 -3.66 14.04 1.66
CA ASP A 100 -4.36 14.93 2.58
C ASP A 100 -5.75 14.37 2.90
N ARG A 101 -6.15 14.42 4.18
CA ARG A 101 -7.48 14.02 4.66
C ARG A 101 -8.59 14.78 3.91
N SER A 102 -8.33 16.05 3.56
CA SER A 102 -9.30 16.90 2.85
C SER A 102 -9.65 16.38 1.44
N ALA A 103 -8.79 15.53 0.86
CA ALA A 103 -8.92 14.97 -0.48
C ALA A 103 -9.61 13.60 -0.53
N LEU A 104 -9.96 13.00 0.61
CA LEU A 104 -10.64 11.71 0.66
C LEU A 104 -12.06 11.83 0.10
N ARG A 105 -12.40 11.03 -0.93
CA ARG A 105 -13.73 11.07 -1.57
C ARG A 105 -14.35 9.69 -1.76
N THR A 106 -13.53 8.65 -1.83
CA THR A 106 -13.97 7.28 -2.10
C THR A 106 -13.49 6.32 -1.02
N THR A 107 -14.08 5.12 -0.98
CA THR A 107 -13.64 4.05 -0.08
C THR A 107 -12.20 3.63 -0.34
N ASP A 108 -11.76 3.67 -1.60
CA ASP A 108 -10.39 3.35 -2.00
C ASP A 108 -9.39 4.38 -1.45
N ASP A 109 -9.76 5.67 -1.46
CA ASP A 109 -8.94 6.74 -0.88
C ASP A 109 -8.79 6.53 0.63
N ILE A 110 -9.87 6.18 1.32
CA ILE A 110 -9.86 5.91 2.76
C ILE A 110 -8.96 4.70 3.05
N GLN A 111 -9.13 3.60 2.31
CA GLN A 111 -8.30 2.41 2.48
C GLN A 111 -6.81 2.74 2.27
N PHE A 112 -6.50 3.50 1.22
CA PHE A 112 -5.14 3.96 0.95
C PHE A 112 -4.59 4.82 2.10
N TYR A 113 -5.36 5.79 2.58
CA TYR A 113 -4.95 6.68 3.67
C TYR A 113 -4.66 5.91 4.97
N ILE A 114 -5.51 4.95 5.34
CA ILE A 114 -5.34 4.11 6.54
C ILE A 114 -4.10 3.23 6.45
N LYS A 115 -3.78 2.71 5.25
CA LYS A 115 -2.59 1.87 5.04
C LYS A 115 -1.29 2.66 5.00
N THR A 116 -1.34 3.93 4.64
CA THR A 116 -0.15 4.80 4.48
C THR A 116 0.11 5.70 5.68
N THR A 117 -0.89 5.93 6.53
CA THR A 117 -0.76 6.76 7.73
C THR A 117 -0.56 5.89 8.96
N THR A 118 0.44 6.24 9.78
CA THR A 118 0.67 5.53 11.05
C THR A 118 -0.40 5.89 12.09
N LEU A 119 -0.72 4.95 12.96
CA LEU A 119 -1.66 5.18 14.06
C LEU A 119 -1.15 6.29 14.98
N LYS A 120 0.17 6.34 15.22
CA LYS A 120 0.80 7.43 15.98
C LYS A 120 0.45 8.80 15.39
N GLN A 121 0.57 8.96 14.08
CA GLN A 121 0.29 10.24 13.43
C GLN A 121 -1.19 10.65 13.60
N LEU A 122 -2.13 9.70 13.50
CA LEU A 122 -3.54 10.00 13.74
C LEU A 122 -3.85 10.37 15.20
N LEU A 123 -3.16 9.75 16.17
CA LEU A 123 -3.30 10.11 17.57
C LEU A 123 -2.73 11.50 17.88
N ASP A 124 -1.62 11.87 17.25
CA ASP A 124 -1.04 13.21 17.37
C ASP A 124 -1.97 14.28 16.75
N ASP A 125 -2.59 13.97 15.61
CA ASP A 125 -3.60 14.82 14.98
C ASP A 125 -4.84 14.98 15.89
N LEU A 126 -5.32 13.89 16.50
CA LEU A 126 -6.47 13.93 17.41
C LEU A 126 -6.18 14.80 18.63
N LYS A 127 -4.97 14.71 19.18
CA LYS A 127 -4.54 15.55 20.29
C LYS A 127 -4.58 17.04 19.92
N THR A 128 -4.24 17.37 18.68
CA THR A 128 -4.34 18.73 18.14
C THR A 128 -5.81 19.19 18.04
N ALA A 129 -6.72 18.26 17.73
CA ALA A 129 -8.17 18.48 17.75
C ALA A 129 -8.81 18.36 19.16
N SER A 130 -8.00 18.39 20.23
CA SER A 130 -8.45 18.28 21.63
C SER A 130 -9.14 16.95 22.00
N VAL A 131 -8.94 15.89 21.22
CA VAL A 131 -9.40 14.54 21.54
C VAL A 131 -8.26 13.76 22.19
N SER A 132 -8.46 13.32 23.44
CA SER A 132 -7.46 12.56 24.17
C SER A 132 -7.51 11.06 23.85
N ILE A 133 -6.38 10.37 24.10
CA ILE A 133 -6.32 8.90 24.00
C ILE A 133 -7.30 8.23 24.96
N SER A 134 -7.58 8.84 26.12
CA SER A 134 -8.55 8.29 27.08
C SER A 134 -9.98 8.34 26.54
N GLN A 135 -10.37 9.42 25.86
CA GLN A 135 -11.67 9.52 25.19
C GLN A 135 -11.77 8.51 24.05
N LEU A 136 -10.71 8.36 23.26
CA LEU A 136 -10.67 7.34 22.21
C LEU A 136 -10.81 5.92 22.78
N ALA A 137 -10.11 5.62 23.88
CA ALA A 137 -10.20 4.32 24.56
C ALA A 137 -11.62 4.02 25.05
N GLU A 138 -12.29 5.02 25.61
CA GLU A 138 -13.68 4.91 26.08
C GLU A 138 -14.65 4.66 24.91
N LEU A 139 -14.54 5.43 23.82
CA LEU A 139 -15.41 5.29 22.65
C LEU A 139 -15.22 3.97 21.90
N THR A 140 -13.99 3.48 21.83
CA THR A 140 -13.66 2.25 21.10
C THR A 140 -13.78 0.98 21.96
N GLY A 141 -13.89 1.13 23.29
CA GLY A 141 -13.81 0.02 24.24
C GLY A 141 -12.43 -0.63 24.32
N ILE A 142 -11.39 -0.03 23.74
CA ILE A 142 -10.02 -0.56 23.73
C ILE A 142 -9.25 0.07 24.87
N ALA A 143 -8.69 -0.75 25.76
CA ALA A 143 -7.89 -0.25 26.88
C ALA A 143 -6.68 0.57 26.39
N MET A 144 -6.36 1.68 27.07
CA MET A 144 -5.24 2.55 26.68
C MET A 144 -3.89 1.81 26.55
N LYS A 145 -3.65 0.81 27.40
CA LYS A 145 -2.45 -0.05 27.33
C LYS A 145 -2.39 -0.82 26.02
N GLN A 146 -3.53 -1.31 25.54
CA GLN A 146 -3.65 -2.02 24.27
C GLN A 146 -3.44 -1.06 23.09
N ILE A 147 -4.02 0.15 23.12
CA ILE A 147 -3.75 1.20 22.13
C ILE A 147 -2.24 1.48 22.05
N SER A 148 -1.57 1.59 23.19
CA SER A 148 -0.11 1.83 23.24
C SER A 148 0.70 0.69 22.61
N CYS A 149 0.26 -0.57 22.76
CA CYS A 149 0.87 -1.71 22.06
C CYS A 149 0.63 -1.64 20.56
N LEU A 150 -0.61 -1.36 20.13
CA LEU A 150 -0.98 -1.23 18.71
C LEU A 150 -0.18 -0.13 18.01
N VAL A 151 0.10 0.98 18.69
CA VAL A 151 0.95 2.07 18.16
C VAL A 151 2.39 1.58 17.89
N LYS A 152 2.95 0.77 18.80
CA LYS A 152 4.29 0.21 18.63
C LYS A 152 4.32 -0.81 17.49
N ASP A 153 3.35 -1.72 17.48
CA ASP A 153 3.25 -2.75 16.44
C ASP A 153 3.10 -2.13 15.05
N ASP A 154 2.24 -1.12 14.89
CA ASP A 154 2.05 -0.40 13.62
C ASP A 154 3.33 0.30 13.16
N ALA A 155 4.08 0.90 14.08
CA ALA A 155 5.37 1.54 13.77
C ALA A 155 6.44 0.53 13.32
N ASP A 156 6.41 -0.70 13.86
CA ASP A 156 7.28 -1.81 13.48
C ASP A 156 6.78 -2.55 12.21
N GLY A 157 5.72 -2.06 11.56
CA GLY A 157 5.12 -2.69 10.39
C GLY A 157 4.32 -3.97 10.68
N LYS A 158 4.06 -4.27 11.95
CA LYS A 158 3.18 -5.37 12.37
C LYS A 158 1.74 -4.87 12.39
N ASN A 159 0.89 -5.44 11.53
CA ASN A 159 -0.52 -5.08 11.50
C ASN A 159 -1.35 -6.03 12.40
N HIS A 160 -1.91 -5.49 13.47
CA HIS A 160 -2.88 -6.22 14.31
C HIS A 160 -4.28 -6.04 13.74
N ALA A 161 -5.17 -7.01 13.92
CA ALA A 161 -6.56 -6.96 13.43
C ALA A 161 -7.37 -5.73 13.88
N LEU A 162 -6.88 -4.98 14.87
CA LEU A 162 -7.53 -3.78 15.43
C LEU A 162 -6.85 -2.48 14.98
N THR A 163 -5.69 -2.54 14.34
CA THR A 163 -4.95 -1.34 13.92
C THR A 163 -5.76 -0.55 12.89
N ASP A 164 -6.21 -1.18 11.79
CA ASP A 164 -6.98 -0.48 10.77
C ASP A 164 -8.34 0.03 11.28
N PRO A 165 -9.14 -0.76 12.04
CA PRO A 165 -10.36 -0.25 12.67
C PRO A 165 -10.10 0.95 13.61
N LEU A 166 -9.02 0.91 14.39
CA LEU A 166 -8.69 2.01 15.29
C LEU A 166 -8.27 3.28 14.53
N LYS A 167 -7.50 3.13 13.44
CA LYS A 167 -7.18 4.23 12.52
C LYS A 167 -8.45 4.83 11.90
N MET A 168 -9.42 3.99 11.53
CA MET A 168 -10.73 4.44 11.02
C MET A 168 -11.51 5.24 12.07
N SER A 169 -11.54 4.78 13.32
CA SER A 169 -12.15 5.53 14.43
C SER A 169 -11.48 6.88 14.64
N CYS A 170 -10.14 6.94 14.53
CA CYS A 170 -9.42 8.20 14.62
C CYS A 170 -9.80 9.14 13.46
N LEU A 171 -9.87 8.62 12.23
CA LEU A 171 -10.24 9.40 11.06
C LEU A 171 -11.65 9.99 11.18
N PHE A 172 -12.62 9.20 11.65
CA PHE A 172 -13.98 9.68 11.90
C PHE A 172 -14.03 10.82 12.93
N LEU A 173 -13.29 10.68 14.03
CA LEU A 173 -13.22 11.72 15.06
C LEU A 173 -12.53 12.99 14.53
N LEU A 174 -11.49 12.86 13.72
CA LEU A 174 -10.84 13.99 13.06
C LEU A 174 -11.82 14.71 12.13
N GLU A 175 -12.55 14.00 11.27
CA GLU A 175 -13.58 14.62 10.42
C GLU A 175 -14.65 15.38 11.23
N LYS A 176 -14.96 14.90 12.44
CA LYS A 176 -15.98 15.53 13.29
C LYS A 176 -15.49 16.76 14.05
N TYR A 177 -14.21 16.80 14.42
CA TYR A 177 -13.65 17.77 15.38
C TYR A 177 -12.49 18.62 14.85
N SER A 178 -11.99 18.39 13.63
CA SER A 178 -10.99 19.21 12.94
C SER A 178 -11.56 19.85 11.69
#